data_AF-I3RFI6-F1
#
_entry.id   AF-I3RFI6-F1
#
_cell.length_a   1.000
_cell.length_b   1.000
_cell.length_c   1.000
_cell.angle_alpha   90.00
_cell.angle_beta   90.00
_cell.angle_gamma   90.00
#
_symmetry.space_group_name_H-M   'P 1'
#
loop_
_entity.id
_entity.type
_entity.pdbx_description
1 polymer ?
#
loop_
_entity_poly.entity_id
_entity_poly.type
_entity_poly.pdbx_seq_one_letter_code
_entity_poly.pdbx_strand_id
1 'polypeptide(L)'
;MKITEKQAGLALYIFGIGLAVIRPPVERLACINLVTGEVCRGINPFFLILEIGLIMSGAVFLMLSQNFYNVHERNGWLGVVTGLGIAFVGGYSGLRILALFGITLATIGLLMYKYGRVKNERR
;
A
#
# COMPACT_ATOMS: atom_id res chain seq x y z
N MET A 1 -1.77 -14.21 -21.90
CA MET A 1 -0.83 -13.46 -21.03
C MET A 1 -1.40 -13.49 -19.62
N LYS A 2 -0.86 -14.27 -18.67
CA LYS A 2 -1.49 -14.41 -17.34
C LYS A 2 -0.52 -14.63 -16.17
N ILE A 3 0.59 -15.34 -16.38
CA ILE A 3 1.49 -15.73 -15.27
C ILE A 3 2.56 -14.68 -14.99
N THR A 4 3.17 -14.11 -16.03
CA THR A 4 4.25 -13.13 -15.94
C THR A 4 3.82 -11.82 -15.28
N GLU A 5 2.64 -11.29 -15.62
CA GLU A 5 2.11 -10.05 -15.03
C GLU A 5 1.74 -10.22 -13.56
N LYS A 6 1.21 -11.39 -13.18
CA LYS A 6 0.92 -11.72 -11.78
C LYS A 6 2.19 -11.76 -10.93
N GLN A 7 3.22 -12.43 -11.44
CA GLN A 7 4.51 -12.55 -10.75
C GLN A 7 5.21 -11.20 -10.66
N ALA A 8 5.19 -10.40 -11.73
CA ALA A 8 5.74 -9.05 -11.74
C ALA A 8 5.00 -8.13 -10.74
N GLY A 9 3.67 -8.15 -10.74
CA GLY A 9 2.87 -7.36 -9.79
C GLY A 9 3.10 -7.74 -8.34
N LEU A 10 3.17 -9.06 -8.05
CA LEU A 10 3.46 -9.56 -6.71
C LEU A 10 4.87 -9.19 -6.27
N ALA A 11 5.86 -9.32 -7.15
CA ALA A 11 7.24 -8.93 -6.88
C ALA A 11 7.34 -7.43 -6.57
N LEU A 12 6.71 -6.55 -7.37
CA LEU A 12 6.67 -5.11 -7.15
C LEU A 12 6.02 -4.75 -5.80
N TYR A 13 4.89 -5.39 -5.49
CA TYR A 13 4.16 -5.14 -4.27
C TYR A 13 4.97 -5.56 -3.03
N ILE A 14 5.56 -6.75 -3.05
CA ILE A 14 6.44 -7.24 -1.96
C ILE A 14 7.70 -6.39 -1.85
N PHE A 15 8.28 -5.97 -2.97
CA PHE A 15 9.47 -5.12 -2.96
C PHE A 15 9.19 -3.75 -2.34
N GLY A 16 8.03 -3.15 -2.63
CA GLY A 16 7.58 -1.92 -1.98
C GLY A 16 7.43 -2.07 -0.46
N ILE A 17 6.85 -3.18 0.00
CA ILE A 17 6.77 -3.49 1.45
C ILE A 17 8.16 -3.75 2.05
N GLY A 18 9.00 -4.51 1.36
CA GLY A 18 10.35 -4.86 1.80
C GLY A 18 11.25 -3.64 1.96
N LEU A 19 11.14 -2.67 1.04
CA LEU A 19 11.79 -1.35 1.16
C LEU A 19 11.38 -0.65 2.45
N ALA A 20 10.08 -0.57 2.74
CA ALA A 20 9.57 0.06 3.95
C ALA A 20 10.05 -0.60 5.24
N VAL A 21 10.33 -1.91 5.22
CA VAL A 21 10.84 -2.66 6.38
C VAL A 21 12.36 -2.50 6.55
N ILE A 22 13.13 -2.65 5.46
CA ILE A 22 14.60 -2.68 5.49
C ILE A 22 15.19 -1.26 5.58
N ARG A 23 14.60 -0.31 4.85
CA ARG A 23 14.98 1.10 4.84
C ARG A 23 13.72 1.93 4.93
N PRO A 24 13.13 2.06 6.13
CA PRO A 24 11.94 2.86 6.27
C PRO A 24 12.23 4.28 5.78
N PRO A 25 11.27 4.97 5.14
CA PRO A 25 11.44 6.29 4.51
C PRO A 25 11.67 7.40 5.54
N VAL A 26 11.98 7.04 6.77
CA VAL A 26 12.43 7.92 7.84
C VAL A 26 13.93 8.13 7.66
N GLU A 27 14.31 9.32 7.25
CA GLU A 27 15.68 9.79 7.42
C GLU A 27 15.96 9.86 8.91
N ARG A 28 16.56 8.79 9.46
CA ARG A 28 17.37 8.87 10.67
C ARG A 28 18.70 9.53 10.31
N LEU A 29 18.65 10.74 9.74
CA LEU A 29 19.86 11.52 9.55
C LEU A 29 20.34 11.94 10.93
N ALA A 30 21.64 11.83 11.11
CA ALA A 30 22.42 12.02 12.33
C ALA A 30 22.37 13.44 12.93
N CYS A 31 21.27 14.18 12.77
CA CYS A 31 21.03 15.41 13.51
C CYS A 31 20.57 15.01 14.91
N ILE A 32 21.47 15.06 15.87
CA ILE A 32 21.09 15.12 17.27
C ILE A 32 20.69 16.58 17.51
N ASN A 33 19.47 16.83 17.93
CA ASN A 33 19.10 18.14 18.43
C ASN A 33 19.96 18.41 19.67
N LEU A 34 20.98 19.28 19.56
CA LEU A 34 21.95 19.57 20.62
C LEU A 34 21.30 20.07 21.92
N VAL A 35 20.07 20.58 21.85
CA VAL A 35 19.31 21.08 23.01
C VAL A 35 18.51 19.96 23.70
N THR A 36 18.02 18.96 22.96
CA THR A 36 17.16 17.89 23.51
C THR A 36 17.79 16.49 23.52
N GLY A 37 18.94 16.30 22.86
CA GLY A 37 19.60 15.01 22.70
C GLY A 37 18.86 14.03 21.77
N GLU A 38 17.77 14.45 21.13
CA GLU A 38 16.94 13.59 20.29
C GLU A 38 17.46 13.53 18.85
N VAL A 39 17.48 12.33 18.26
CA VAL A 39 17.76 12.15 16.83
C VAL A 39 16.58 12.69 16.03
N CYS A 40 16.80 13.73 15.24
CA CYS A 40 15.83 14.30 14.31
C CYS A 40 15.35 13.18 13.37
N ARG A 41 14.07 12.82 13.48
CA ARG A 41 13.40 11.90 12.56
C ARG A 41 12.71 12.71 11.47
N GLY A 42 13.34 12.80 10.29
CA GLY A 42 12.73 13.37 9.10
C GLY A 42 12.07 12.29 8.24
N ILE A 43 11.07 12.64 7.45
CA ILE A 43 10.54 11.75 6.41
C ILE A 43 11.21 12.16 5.11
N ASN A 44 11.85 11.23 4.41
CA ASN A 44 12.31 11.47 3.06
C ASN A 44 11.12 11.28 2.10
N PRO A 45 10.61 12.37 1.49
CA PRO A 45 9.44 12.29 0.62
C PRO A 45 9.72 11.48 -0.65
N PHE A 46 10.96 11.45 -1.14
CA PHE A 46 11.33 10.67 -2.33
C PHE A 46 11.17 9.17 -2.07
N PHE A 47 11.70 8.65 -0.97
CA PHE A 47 11.53 7.24 -0.61
C PHE A 47 10.08 6.87 -0.32
N LEU A 48 9.35 7.75 0.38
CA LEU A 48 7.92 7.54 0.67
C LEU A 48 7.09 7.44 -0.62
N ILE A 49 7.32 8.34 -1.59
CA ILE A 49 6.64 8.32 -2.89
C ILE A 49 7.02 7.08 -3.68
N LEU A 50 8.29 6.67 -3.63
CA LEU A 50 8.76 5.48 -4.33
C LEU A 50 8.09 4.21 -3.78
N GLU A 51 8.03 4.03 -2.47
CA GLU A 51 7.36 2.88 -1.83
C GLU A 51 5.87 2.82 -2.17
N ILE A 52 5.17 3.95 -2.04
CA ILE A 52 3.75 4.04 -2.40
C ILE A 52 3.57 3.77 -3.90
N GLY A 53 4.44 4.30 -4.75
CA GLY A 53 4.41 4.07 -6.19
C GLY A 53 4.59 2.60 -6.58
N LEU A 54 5.51 1.90 -5.92
CA LEU A 54 5.71 0.45 -6.12
C LEU A 54 4.51 -0.37 -5.65
N ILE A 55 3.92 -0.01 -4.51
CA ILE A 55 2.70 -0.65 -4.00
C ILE A 55 1.54 -0.44 -4.96
N MET A 56 1.35 0.80 -5.44
CA MET A 56 0.27 1.14 -6.38
C MET A 56 0.45 0.44 -7.72
N SER A 57 1.65 0.46 -8.29
CA SER A 57 1.94 -0.24 -9.55
C SER A 57 1.80 -1.75 -9.41
N GLY A 58 2.31 -2.34 -8.33
CA GLY A 58 2.13 -3.76 -8.01
C GLY A 58 0.66 -4.15 -7.85
N ALA A 59 -0.13 -3.32 -7.16
CA ALA A 59 -1.57 -3.52 -7.00
C ALA A 59 -2.32 -3.50 -8.34
N VAL A 60 -1.96 -2.57 -9.24
CA VAL A 60 -2.54 -2.49 -10.59
C VAL A 60 -2.17 -3.72 -11.43
N PHE A 61 -0.91 -4.17 -11.40
CA PHE A 61 -0.50 -5.40 -12.12
C PHE A 61 -1.22 -6.64 -11.59
N LEU A 62 -1.38 -6.77 -10.27
CA LEU A 62 -2.14 -7.85 -9.66
C LEU A 62 -3.62 -7.83 -10.06
N MET A 63 -4.20 -6.63 -10.14
CA MET A 63 -5.57 -6.42 -10.60
C MET A 63 -5.72 -6.80 -12.09
N LEU A 64 -4.80 -6.41 -12.97
CA LEU A 64 -4.86 -6.77 -14.39
C LEU A 64 -4.77 -8.29 -14.63
N SER A 65 -4.13 -9.02 -13.73
CA SER A 65 -4.02 -10.48 -13.79
C SER A 65 -5.32 -11.21 -13.38
N GLN A 66 -6.25 -10.55 -12.69
CA GLN A 66 -7.49 -11.15 -12.21
C GLN A 66 -8.69 -10.81 -13.11
N ASN A 67 -9.53 -11.81 -13.37
CA ASN A 67 -10.84 -11.58 -13.98
C ASN A 67 -11.83 -11.17 -12.88
N PHE A 68 -12.16 -9.89 -12.83
CA PHE A 68 -13.23 -9.38 -11.98
C PHE A 68 -14.56 -9.39 -12.72
N TYR A 69 -15.64 -9.74 -12.02
CA TYR A 69 -16.97 -9.82 -12.62
C TYR A 69 -17.59 -8.44 -12.80
N ASN A 70 -17.31 -7.50 -11.89
CA ASN A 70 -17.90 -6.16 -11.87
C ASN A 70 -16.88 -5.09 -11.48
N VAL A 71 -17.12 -3.85 -11.92
CA VAL A 71 -16.28 -2.68 -11.59
C VAL A 71 -16.20 -2.44 -10.07
N HIS A 72 -17.24 -2.78 -9.32
CA HIS A 72 -17.26 -2.65 -7.85
C HIS A 72 -16.31 -3.66 -7.17
N GLU A 73 -16.27 -4.90 -7.67
CA GLU A 73 -15.36 -5.93 -7.16
C GLU A 73 -13.91 -5.53 -7.48
N ARG A 74 -13.67 -5.06 -8.71
CA ARG A 74 -12.37 -4.58 -9.16
C ARG A 74 -11.85 -3.40 -8.34
N ASN A 75 -12.67 -2.37 -8.14
CA ASN A 75 -12.29 -1.17 -7.39
C ASN A 75 -12.17 -1.48 -5.89
N GLY A 76 -13.03 -2.36 -5.36
CA GLY A 76 -12.93 -2.83 -3.98
C GLY A 76 -11.62 -3.58 -3.73
N TRP A 77 -11.25 -4.50 -4.64
CA TRP A 77 -9.97 -5.22 -4.56
C TRP A 77 -8.78 -4.26 -4.60
N LEU A 78 -8.77 -3.31 -5.54
CA LEU A 78 -7.75 -2.27 -5.61
C LEU A 78 -7.65 -1.52 -4.27
N GLY A 79 -8.78 -1.05 -3.72
CA GLY A 79 -8.80 -0.33 -2.44
C GLY A 79 -8.27 -1.15 -1.26
N VAL A 80 -8.55 -2.46 -1.22
CA VAL A 80 -8.00 -3.37 -0.21
C VAL A 80 -6.48 -3.46 -0.34
N VAL A 81 -5.99 -3.77 -1.54
CA VAL A 81 -4.56 -4.01 -1.78
C VAL A 81 -3.73 -2.74 -1.62
N THR A 82 -4.19 -1.60 -2.14
CA THR A 82 -3.49 -0.33 -1.97
C THR A 82 -3.59 0.18 -0.53
N GLY A 83 -4.75 0.06 0.11
CA GLY A 83 -4.96 0.45 1.50
C GLY A 83 -4.06 -0.33 2.47
N LEU A 84 -3.98 -1.66 2.30
CA LEU A 84 -3.07 -2.50 3.09
C LEU A 84 -1.62 -2.08 2.90
N GLY A 85 -1.19 -1.86 1.66
CA GLY A 85 0.19 -1.46 1.38
C GLY A 85 0.55 -0.11 2.00
N ILE A 86 -0.34 0.88 1.87
CA ILE A 86 -0.16 2.21 2.49
C ILE A 86 -0.17 2.11 4.02
N ALA A 87 -1.02 1.24 4.59
CA ALA A 87 -1.05 1.01 6.03
C ALA A 87 0.28 0.43 6.54
N PHE A 88 0.85 -0.53 5.81
CA PHE A 88 2.14 -1.13 6.11
C PHE A 88 3.26 -0.09 6.05
N VAL A 89 3.35 0.68 4.97
CA VAL A 89 4.35 1.76 4.84
C VAL A 89 4.20 2.77 5.97
N GLY A 90 2.99 3.26 6.23
CA GLY A 90 2.72 4.21 7.30
C GLY A 90 3.08 3.67 8.69
N GLY A 91 2.77 2.40 8.96
CA GLY A 91 3.09 1.74 10.23
C GLY A 91 4.60 1.63 10.47
N TYR A 92 5.34 1.11 9.49
CA TYR A 92 6.80 0.95 9.60
C TYR A 92 7.56 2.28 9.61
N SER A 93 6.99 3.32 8.99
CA SER A 93 7.54 4.68 8.99
C SER A 93 7.25 5.45 10.29
N GLY A 94 6.45 4.90 11.21
CA GLY A 94 5.98 5.62 12.41
C GLY A 94 4.94 6.71 12.12
N LEU A 95 4.41 6.76 10.90
CA LEU A 95 3.42 7.72 10.43
C LEU A 95 2.00 7.22 10.72
N ARG A 96 1.54 7.42 11.96
CA ARG A 96 0.22 6.96 12.41
C ARG A 96 -0.93 7.45 11.52
N ILE A 97 -0.86 8.68 11.02
CA ILE A 97 -1.89 9.24 10.13
C ILE A 97 -1.96 8.45 8.82
N LEU A 98 -0.81 8.15 8.21
CA LEU A 98 -0.75 7.38 6.97
C LEU A 98 -1.20 5.93 7.19
N ALA A 99 -0.84 5.34 8.33
CA ALA A 99 -1.29 4.01 8.72
C ALA A 99 -2.82 3.93 8.85
N LEU A 100 -3.43 4.89 9.58
CA LEU A 100 -4.88 4.98 9.75
C LEU A 100 -5.61 5.25 8.43
N PHE A 101 -5.03 6.09 7.57
CA PHE A 101 -5.57 6.33 6.24
C PHE A 101 -5.58 5.05 5.40
N GLY A 102 -4.46 4.30 5.37
CA GLY A 102 -4.37 3.03 4.67
C GLY A 102 -5.37 1.99 5.19
N ILE A 103 -5.52 1.87 6.51
CA ILE A 103 -6.50 0.98 7.14
C ILE A 103 -7.90 1.36 6.67
N THR A 104 -8.28 2.63 6.79
CA THR A 104 -9.60 3.12 6.38
C THR A 104 -9.89 2.83 4.91
N LEU A 105 -8.90 3.06 4.04
CA LEU A 105 -8.99 2.78 2.61
C LEU A 105 -9.22 1.28 2.36
N ALA A 106 -8.50 0.42 3.07
CA ALA A 106 -8.66 -1.03 2.97
C ALA A 106 -10.05 -1.48 3.44
N THR A 107 -10.58 -0.89 4.52
CA THR A 107 -11.92 -1.22 5.02
C THR A 107 -13.01 -0.81 4.03
N ILE A 108 -12.91 0.40 3.45
CA ILE A 108 -13.84 0.87 2.42
C ILE A 108 -13.76 -0.03 1.17
N GLY A 109 -12.53 -0.39 0.76
CA GLY A 109 -12.30 -1.32 -0.33
C GLY A 109 -12.96 -2.68 -0.08
N LEU A 110 -12.83 -3.21 1.14
CA LEU A 110 -13.43 -4.49 1.54
C LEU A 110 -14.96 -4.45 1.46
N LEU A 111 -15.57 -3.35 1.92
CA LEU A 111 -17.02 -3.14 1.83
C LEU A 111 -17.48 -3.09 0.37
N MET A 112 -16.77 -2.36 -0.49
CA MET A 112 -17.08 -2.31 -1.93
C MET A 112 -16.89 -3.67 -2.61
N TYR A 113 -15.84 -4.41 -2.26
CA TYR A 113 -15.58 -5.74 -2.78
C TYR A 113 -16.72 -6.70 -2.44
N LYS A 114 -17.14 -6.71 -1.17
CA LYS A 114 -18.25 -7.54 -0.70
C LYS A 114 -19.58 -7.15 -1.35
N TYR A 115 -19.86 -5.86 -1.47
CA TYR A 115 -21.07 -5.38 -2.14
C TYR A 115 -21.10 -5.78 -3.62
N GLY A 116 -19.96 -5.69 -4.32
CA GLY A 116 -19.80 -6.11 -5.70
C GLY A 116 -20.13 -7.60 -5.92
N ARG A 117 -19.75 -8.46 -4.97
CA ARG A 117 -20.07 -9.91 -5.01
C ARG A 117 -21.52 -10.21 -4.69
N VAL A 118 -22.06 -9.62 -3.62
CA VAL A 118 -23.46 -9.86 -3.20
C VAL A 118 -24.46 -9.39 -4.25
N LYS A 119 -24.18 -8.27 -4.95
CA LYS A 119 -25.01 -7.81 -6.06
C LYS A 119 -25.00 -8.80 -7.24
N ASN A 120 -23.92 -9.53 -7.43
CA ASN A 120 -23.79 -10.52 -8.49
C ASN A 120 -24.54 -11.82 -8.16
N GLU A 121 -24.47 -12.31 -6.91
CA GLU A 121 -25.18 -13.52 -6.48
C GLU A 121 -26.72 -13.40 -6.52
N ARG A 122 -27.26 -12.17 -6.58
CA ARG A 122 -28.71 -11.92 -6.67
C ARG A 122 -29.23 -11.71 -8.10
N ARG A 123 -28.39 -11.85 -9.13
CA ARG A 123 -28.78 -11.82 -10.54
C ARG A 123 -28.67 -13.21 -11.14
#